data_AF-A0A2H0UGN4-F1
#
_entry.id   AF-A0A2H0UGN4-F1
#
_cell.length_a   1.000
_cell.length_b   1.000
_cell.length_c   1.000
_cell.angle_alpha   90.00
_cell.angle_beta   90.00
_cell.angle_gamma   90.00
#
_symmetry.space_group_name_H-M   'P 1'
#
loop_
_entity.id
_entity.type
_entity.pdbx_description
1 polymer ?
#
loop_
_entity_poly.entity_id
_entity_poly.type
_entity_poly.pdbx_seq_one_letter_code
_entity_poly.pdbx_strand_id
1 'polypeptide(L)'
;MPPLPTPSFTVPQNKATDPFFYAKLTTEKLQPYSSVGILIPGKRFDMYGTRYGRGCGWYDRFLSNIPSQWITIGVTPKKNISKTALVRKEWDIPVRWLAIVTGTDVVQFLHI
;
A
#
# COMPACT_ATOMS: atom_id res chain seq x y z
N MET A 1 25.43 8.20 -16.43
CA MET A 1 24.78 8.77 -15.23
C MET A 1 24.19 7.62 -14.43
N PRO A 2 24.43 7.49 -13.12
CA PRO A 2 23.60 6.62 -12.30
C PRO A 2 22.15 7.11 -12.35
N PRO A 3 21.13 6.23 -12.27
CA PRO A 3 19.75 6.68 -12.15
C PRO A 3 19.65 7.61 -10.93
N LEU A 4 18.97 8.75 -11.11
CA LEU A 4 18.63 9.60 -9.97
C LEU A 4 17.93 8.73 -8.92
N PRO A 5 18.24 8.87 -7.62
CA PRO A 5 17.53 8.14 -6.59
C PRO A 5 16.05 8.41 -6.77
N THR A 6 15.27 7.35 -7.02
CA THR A 6 13.82 7.46 -7.16
C THR A 6 13.30 8.12 -5.88
N PRO A 7 12.64 9.28 -5.97
CA PRO A 7 12.21 10.01 -4.79
C PRO A 7 11.26 9.12 -4.01
N SER A 8 11.66 8.73 -2.81
CA SER A 8 10.84 7.92 -1.92
C SER A 8 10.28 8.81 -0.81
N PHE A 9 8.97 8.76 -0.64
CA PHE A 9 8.27 9.45 0.44
C PHE A 9 7.70 8.43 1.41
N THR A 10 8.14 8.48 2.66
CA THR A 10 7.61 7.61 3.72
C THR A 10 6.50 8.33 4.45
N VAL A 11 5.28 7.81 4.30
CA VAL A 11 4.11 8.20 5.09
C VAL A 11 4.31 7.72 6.53
N PRO A 12 3.95 8.51 7.57
CA PRO A 12 4.11 8.07 8.96
C PRO A 12 3.33 6.79 9.25
N GLN A 13 3.93 5.93 10.06
CA GLN A 13 3.26 4.71 10.56
C GLN A 13 2.46 4.95 11.86
N ASN A 14 2.36 6.21 12.30
CA ASN A 14 1.64 6.58 13.51
C ASN A 14 0.15 6.78 13.20
N LYS A 15 -0.70 5.96 13.81
CA LYS A 15 -2.16 6.00 13.60
C LYS A 15 -2.84 7.26 14.12
N ALA A 16 -2.18 8.04 14.98
CA ALA A 16 -2.68 9.30 15.51
C ALA A 16 -2.57 10.46 14.51
N THR A 17 -1.87 10.24 13.39
CA THR A 17 -1.77 11.25 12.33
C THR A 17 -3.01 11.27 11.46
N ASP A 18 -3.31 12.43 10.88
CA ASP A 18 -4.44 12.59 9.98
C ASP A 18 -4.14 11.98 8.59
N PRO A 19 -4.80 10.86 8.20
CA PRO A 19 -4.58 10.26 6.89
C PRO A 19 -4.98 11.16 5.72
N PHE A 20 -5.93 12.08 5.90
CA PHE A 20 -6.37 12.99 4.84
C PHE A 20 -5.31 14.07 4.57
N PHE A 21 -4.74 14.64 5.63
CA PHE A 21 -3.57 15.52 5.52
C PHE A 21 -2.43 14.86 4.76
N TYR A 22 -2.09 13.60 5.09
CA TYR A 22 -1.01 12.90 4.39
C TYR A 22 -1.36 12.53 2.95
N ALA A 23 -2.61 12.17 2.65
CA ALA A 23 -3.03 11.93 1.27
C ALA A 23 -2.85 13.20 0.42
N LYS A 24 -3.27 14.36 0.92
CA LYS A 24 -3.07 15.66 0.26
C LYS A 24 -1.57 15.98 0.09
N LEU A 25 -0.80 15.90 1.17
CA LEU A 25 0.64 16.20 1.15
C LEU A 25 1.40 15.29 0.17
N THR A 26 1.09 13.99 0.16
CA THR A 26 1.73 13.04 -0.77
C THR A 26 1.33 13.33 -2.20
N THR A 27 0.05 13.64 -2.46
CA THR A 27 -0.43 14.01 -3.80
C THR A 27 0.24 15.26 -4.33
N GLU A 28 0.34 16.32 -3.53
CA GLU A 28 1.02 17.57 -3.92
C GLU A 28 2.51 17.35 -4.20
N LYS A 29 3.20 16.59 -3.34
CA LYS A 29 4.63 16.28 -3.53
C LYS A 29 4.91 15.42 -4.74
N LEU A 30 4.01 14.49 -5.08
CA LEU A 30 4.21 13.54 -6.15
C LEU A 30 3.50 13.91 -7.46
N GLN A 31 2.78 15.04 -7.49
CA GLN A 31 2.12 15.58 -8.69
C GLN A 31 3.04 15.68 -9.92
N PRO A 32 4.34 16.01 -9.82
CA PRO A 32 5.22 16.09 -11.00
C PRO A 32 5.52 14.72 -11.66
N TYR A 33 5.24 13.60 -11.00
CA TYR A 33 5.58 12.27 -11.50
C TYR A 33 4.40 11.65 -12.25
N SER A 34 4.65 11.14 -13.46
CA SER A 34 3.65 10.50 -14.31
C SER A 34 3.22 9.12 -13.81
N SER A 35 3.96 8.51 -12.90
CA SER A 35 3.65 7.19 -12.33
C SER A 35 4.13 7.11 -10.89
N VAL A 36 3.22 6.71 -9.99
CA VAL A 36 3.47 6.60 -8.56
C VAL A 36 3.05 5.21 -8.10
N GLY A 37 3.96 4.53 -7.41
CA GLY A 37 3.70 3.25 -6.74
C GLY A 37 3.74 3.43 -5.23
N ILE A 38 2.78 2.84 -4.52
CA ILE A 38 2.68 2.90 -3.06
C ILE A 38 2.91 1.51 -2.50
N LEU A 39 3.95 1.39 -1.69
CA LEU A 39 4.25 0.18 -0.94
C LEU A 39 3.49 0.21 0.38
N ILE A 40 2.64 -0.79 0.58
CA ILE A 40 1.66 -0.82 1.64
C ILE A 40 1.95 -2.02 2.55
N PRO A 41 2.34 -1.80 3.82
CA PRO A 41 2.52 -2.90 4.75
C PRO A 41 1.16 -3.42 5.25
N GLY A 42 1.14 -4.68 5.68
CA GLY A 42 -0.02 -5.33 6.28
C GLY A 42 0.38 -6.54 7.13
N LYS A 43 -0.47 -6.92 8.08
CA LYS A 43 -0.25 -8.15 8.88
C LYS A 43 -0.63 -9.40 8.09
N ARG A 44 -1.73 -9.32 7.33
CA ARG A 44 -2.18 -10.36 6.42
C ARG A 44 -2.76 -9.74 5.16
N PHE A 45 -2.63 -10.46 4.05
CA PHE A 45 -3.28 -10.16 2.78
C PHE A 45 -3.98 -11.41 2.25
N ASP A 46 -4.99 -11.26 1.40
CA ASP A 46 -5.53 -12.35 0.61
C ASP A 46 -5.34 -12.12 -0.90
N MET A 47 -5.77 -13.09 -1.70
CA MET A 47 -5.69 -13.06 -3.16
C MET A 47 -6.71 -12.12 -3.81
N TYR A 48 -7.49 -11.38 -3.03
CA TYR A 48 -8.46 -10.36 -3.49
C TYR A 48 -8.00 -8.94 -3.13
N GLY A 49 -6.77 -8.80 -2.63
CA GLY A 49 -6.18 -7.52 -2.24
C GLY A 49 -6.67 -6.99 -0.90
N THR A 50 -7.51 -7.75 -0.19
CA THR A 50 -7.95 -7.39 1.15
C THR A 50 -6.77 -7.48 2.09
N ARG A 51 -6.66 -6.50 2.99
CA ARG A 51 -5.55 -6.41 3.94
C ARG A 51 -6.07 -6.31 5.36
N TYR A 52 -5.53 -7.15 6.24
CA TYR A 52 -5.67 -6.99 7.68
C TYR A 52 -4.53 -6.13 8.24
N GLY A 53 -4.85 -4.89 8.59
CA GLY A 53 -3.89 -3.91 9.11
C GLY A 53 -3.65 -4.02 10.62
N ARG A 54 -3.18 -2.91 11.23
CA ARG A 54 -3.05 -2.77 12.68
C ARG A 54 -4.34 -2.25 13.35
N GLY A 55 -5.45 -2.16 12.63
CA GLY A 55 -6.69 -1.50 13.07
C GLY A 55 -6.73 0.01 12.79
N CYS A 56 -7.84 0.66 13.19
CA CYS A 56 -8.14 2.10 13.03
C CYS A 56 -8.43 2.60 11.61
N GLY A 57 -8.26 1.80 10.56
CA GLY A 57 -8.62 2.18 9.18
C GLY A 57 -7.80 3.33 8.58
N TRP A 58 -6.57 3.56 9.08
CA TRP A 58 -5.75 4.69 8.66
C TRP A 58 -5.44 4.66 7.16
N TYR A 59 -4.97 3.49 6.69
CA TYR A 59 -4.66 3.34 5.27
C TYR A 59 -5.90 3.32 4.39
N ASP A 60 -7.04 2.83 4.86
CA ASP A 60 -8.28 2.85 4.08
C ASP A 60 -8.70 4.30 3.77
N ARG A 61 -8.62 5.18 4.78
CA ARG A 61 -8.84 6.64 4.62
C ARG A 61 -7.79 7.33 3.76
N PHE A 62 -6.52 6.94 3.88
CA PHE A 62 -5.45 7.46 3.03
C PHE A 62 -5.66 7.06 1.56
N LEU A 63 -5.90 5.76 1.32
CA LEU A 63 -6.06 5.20 -0.02
C LEU A 63 -7.33 5.70 -0.72
N SER A 64 -8.38 6.04 0.04
CA SER A 64 -9.59 6.64 -0.52
C SER A 64 -9.40 8.10 -0.98
N ASN A 65 -8.27 8.75 -0.67
CA ASN A 65 -8.01 10.17 -0.94
C ASN A 65 -6.77 10.45 -1.80
N ILE A 66 -6.12 9.41 -2.30
CA ILE A 66 -5.04 9.52 -3.27
C ILE A 66 -5.60 9.33 -4.70
N PRO A 67 -4.87 9.78 -5.74
CA PRO A 67 -5.27 9.55 -7.12
C PRO A 67 -5.41 8.06 -7.44
N SER A 68 -6.55 7.67 -8.03
CA SER A 68 -6.90 6.27 -8.32
C SER A 68 -6.00 5.60 -9.38
N GLN A 69 -5.29 6.40 -10.18
CA GLN A 69 -4.31 5.93 -11.14
C GLN A 69 -2.99 5.47 -10.50
N TRP A 70 -2.76 5.78 -9.21
CA TRP A 70 -1.56 5.33 -8.50
C TRP A 70 -1.62 3.82 -8.23
N ILE A 71 -0.48 3.16 -8.37
CA ILE A 71 -0.39 1.71 -8.22
C ILE A 71 -0.24 1.38 -6.73
N THR A 72 -1.17 0.60 -6.18
CA THR A 72 -1.13 0.15 -4.78
C THR A 72 -0.58 -1.28 -4.68
N ILE A 73 0.49 -1.45 -3.91
CA ILE A 73 1.24 -2.71 -3.81
C ILE A 73 1.32 -3.12 -2.34
N GLY A 74 0.64 -4.21 -1.98
CA GLY A 74 0.82 -4.85 -0.68
C GLY A 74 2.15 -5.58 -0.63
N VAL A 75 3.01 -5.24 0.34
CA VAL A 75 4.32 -5.90 0.52
C VAL A 75 4.24 -6.84 1.71
N THR A 76 4.47 -8.13 1.45
CA THR A 76 4.22 -9.16 2.47
C THR A 76 5.06 -10.41 2.27
N PRO A 77 5.53 -11.08 3.35
CA PRO A 77 6.11 -12.42 3.21
C PRO A 77 5.03 -13.45 2.89
N LYS A 78 5.42 -14.55 2.23
CA LYS A 78 4.48 -15.62 1.81
C LYS A 78 3.64 -16.17 2.96
N LYS A 79 4.21 -16.27 4.17
CA LYS A 79 3.52 -16.75 5.39
C LYS A 79 2.36 -15.87 5.87
N ASN A 80 2.31 -14.62 5.43
CA ASN A 80 1.27 -13.66 5.80
C ASN A 80 0.12 -13.62 4.77
N ILE A 81 0.19 -14.42 3.70
CA ILE A 81 -0.90 -14.58 2.74
C ILE A 81 -1.92 -15.57 3.32
N SER A 82 -3.15 -15.10 3.44
CA SER A 82 -4.28 -15.90 3.91
C SER A 82 -4.70 -16.88 2.81
N LYS A 83 -4.89 -18.15 3.18
CA LYS A 83 -5.41 -19.18 2.28
C LYS A 83 -6.92 -19.00 1.99
N THR A 84 -7.61 -18.28 2.87
CA THR A 84 -9.03 -17.96 2.76
C THR A 84 -9.20 -16.45 2.61
N ALA A 85 -10.28 -16.05 1.94
CA ALA A 85 -10.69 -14.66 1.88
C ALA A 85 -10.77 -14.05 3.28
N LEU A 86 -10.22 -12.86 3.45
CA LEU A 86 -10.34 -12.09 4.67
C LEU A 86 -11.71 -11.42 4.71
N VAL A 87 -12.26 -11.24 5.92
CA VAL A 87 -13.48 -10.47 6.10
C VAL A 87 -13.20 -9.03 5.67
N ARG A 88 -13.94 -8.58 4.66
CA ARG A 88 -13.84 -7.24 4.09
C ARG A 88 -15.07 -6.42 4.48
N LYS A 89 -14.84 -5.18 4.89
CA LYS A 89 -15.89 -4.18 5.13
C LYS A 89 -16.05 -3.29 3.90
N GLU A 90 -17.19 -2.63 3.77
CA GLU A 90 -17.52 -1.79 2.60
C GLU A 90 -16.52 -0.64 2.38
N TRP A 91 -15.94 -0.12 3.46
CA TRP A 91 -14.95 0.96 3.44
C TRP A 91 -13.50 0.48 3.34
N ASP A 92 -13.25 -0.83 3.32
CA ASP A 92 -11.88 -1.36 3.19
C ASP A 92 -11.41 -1.22 1.73
N ILE A 93 -10.28 -0.55 1.55
CA ILE A 93 -9.69 -0.29 0.23
C ILE A 93 -8.64 -1.36 -0.09
N PRO A 94 -8.87 -2.23 -1.10
CA PRO A 94 -7.95 -3.30 -1.44
C PRO A 94 -6.73 -2.75 -2.18
N VAL A 95 -5.63 -3.50 -2.11
CA VAL A 95 -4.46 -3.27 -2.95
C VAL A 95 -4.66 -3.95 -4.31
N ARG A 96 -4.04 -3.42 -5.36
CA ARG A 96 -4.13 -3.96 -6.73
C ARG A 96 -3.02 -4.95 -7.06
N TRP A 97 -1.95 -4.92 -6.29
CA TRP A 97 -0.80 -5.79 -6.47
C TRP A 97 -0.31 -6.35 -5.14
N LEU A 98 0.30 -7.52 -5.18
CA LEU A 98 1.07 -8.07 -4.07
C LEU A 98 2.51 -8.32 -4.49
N ALA A 99 3.44 -7.80 -3.70
CA ALA A 99 4.86 -8.14 -3.72
C ALA A 99 5.14 -9.13 -2.60
N ILE A 100 5.41 -10.38 -2.98
CA ILE A 100 5.80 -11.44 -2.06
C ILE A 100 7.31 -11.37 -1.86
N VAL A 101 7.74 -11.19 -0.61
CA VAL A 101 9.16 -11.00 -0.26
C VAL A 101 9.71 -12.15 0.59
N THR A 102 10.98 -12.47 0.36
CA THR A 102 11.78 -13.39 1.19
C THR A 102 13.11 -12.72 1.51
N GLY A 103 13.35 -12.41 2.79
CA GLY A 103 14.51 -11.59 3.16
C GLY A 103 14.41 -10.20 2.53
N THR A 104 15.39 -9.84 1.70
CA THR A 104 15.44 -8.58 0.93
C THR A 104 14.91 -8.72 -0.49
N ASP A 105 14.62 -9.95 -0.93
CA ASP A 105 14.29 -10.22 -2.33
C ASP A 105 12.78 -10.28 -2.54
N VAL A 106 12.32 -9.68 -3.66
CA VAL A 106 10.96 -9.90 -4.16
C VAL A 106 10.98 -11.19 -4.96
N VAL A 107 10.30 -12.22 -4.46
CA VAL A 107 10.26 -13.54 -5.09
C VAL A 107 9.10 -13.69 -6.07
N GLN A 108 8.04 -12.90 -5.89
CA GLN A 108 6.86 -12.96 -6.76
C GLN A 108 6.11 -11.63 -6.71
N PHE A 109 5.59 -11.21 -7.86
CA PHE A 109 4.75 -10.02 -8.00
C PHE A 109 3.46 -10.42 -8.70
N LEU A 110 2.31 -10.07 -8.11
CA LEU A 110 1.00 -10.55 -8.53
C LEU A 110 0.05 -9.37 -8.75
N HIS A 111 -0.65 -9.35 -9.88
CA HIS A 111 -1.82 -8.49 -10.09
C HIS A 111 -3.05 -9.23 -9.55
N ILE A 112 -3.87 -8.56 -8.76
CA ILE A 112 -5.05 -9.14 -8.10
C ILE A 112 -6.27 -8.24 -8.22
#